data_AF-W6AIZ4-F1
#
_entry.id   AF-W6AIZ4-F1
#
_cell.length_a   1.000
_cell.length_b   1.000
_cell.length_c   1.000
_cell.angle_alpha   90.00
_cell.angle_beta   90.00
_cell.angle_gamma   90.00
#
_symmetry.space_group_name_H-M   'P 1'
#
loop_
_entity.id
_entity.type
_entity.pdbx_description
1 polymer ?
#
loop_
_entity_poly.entity_id
_entity_poly.type
_entity_poly.pdbx_seq_one_letter_code
_entity_poly.pdbx_strand_id
1 'polypeptide(L)'
;MLIKKIRSLLIALFGNDSNFEVRELTNHSKSYRFLIVIAQRAIEESIKNQDELFSLIENLIKLNLQEINLDAKLEILFEVYSGF
;
A
#
# COMPACT_ATOMS: atom_id res chain seq x y z
N MET A 1 10.04 -9.99 -3.96
CA MET A 1 10.61 -8.82 -4.68
C MET A 1 9.63 -7.64 -4.71
N LEU A 2 8.34 -7.87 -4.99
CA LEU A 2 7.29 -6.83 -5.03
C LEU A 2 6.98 -6.19 -3.66
N ILE A 3 6.79 -6.99 -2.60
CA ILE A 3 6.48 -6.45 -1.26
C ILE A 3 7.55 -5.47 -0.73
N LYS A 4 8.83 -5.70 -1.05
CA LYS A 4 9.93 -4.78 -0.70
C LYS A 4 9.78 -3.44 -1.42
N LYS A 5 9.43 -3.45 -2.72
CA LYS A 5 9.15 -2.22 -3.48
C LYS A 5 7.96 -1.45 -2.88
N ILE A 6 6.87 -2.16 -2.55
CA ILE A 6 5.70 -1.55 -1.91
C ILE A 6 6.10 -0.89 -0.58
N ARG A 7 6.85 -1.59 0.28
CA ARG A 7 7.36 -1.00 1.52
C ARG A 7 8.19 0.25 1.26
N SER A 8 9.12 0.22 0.30
CA SER A 8 9.92 1.41 -0.04
C SER A 8 9.07 2.61 -0.49
N LEU A 9 7.99 2.37 -1.25
CA LEU A 9 7.05 3.42 -1.64
C LEU A 9 6.32 4.01 -0.43
N LEU A 10 5.87 3.16 0.50
CA LEU A 10 5.17 3.62 1.70
C LEU A 10 6.12 4.33 2.68
N ILE A 11 7.39 3.94 2.78
CA ILE A 11 8.42 4.71 3.52
C ILE A 11 8.56 6.11 2.92
N ALA A 12 8.58 6.24 1.60
CA ALA A 12 8.68 7.55 0.96
C ALA A 12 7.44 8.44 1.22
N LEU A 13 6.26 7.83 1.43
CA LEU A 13 5.02 8.55 1.74
C LEU A 13 4.88 8.90 3.22
N PHE A 14 5.25 7.99 4.13
CA PHE A 14 4.99 8.11 5.56
C PHE A 14 6.25 8.33 6.41
N GLY A 15 7.41 8.47 5.78
CA GLY A 15 8.71 8.74 6.40
C GLY A 15 9.40 7.54 7.05
N ASN A 16 8.66 6.60 7.64
CA ASN A 16 9.21 5.42 8.29
C ASN A 16 8.24 4.22 8.34
N ASP A 17 8.79 3.05 8.67
CA ASP A 17 8.08 1.77 8.75
C ASP A 17 7.13 1.63 9.96
N SER A 18 7.17 2.54 10.95
CA SER A 18 6.27 2.46 12.12
C SER A 18 4.86 3.00 11.84
N ASN A 19 4.67 3.63 10.68
CA ASN A 19 3.42 4.26 10.29
C ASN A 19 2.52 3.36 9.41
N PHE A 20 3.03 2.21 8.99
CA PHE A 20 2.26 1.28 8.17
C PHE A 20 2.74 -0.16 8.31
N GLU A 21 1.88 -1.10 7.93
CA GLU A 21 2.21 -2.51 7.75
C GLU A 21 1.70 -2.98 6.39
N VAL A 22 2.49 -3.79 5.68
CA VAL A 22 2.07 -4.43 4.43
C VAL A 22 2.07 -5.93 4.62
N ARG A 23 0.90 -6.56 4.46
CA ARG A 23 0.73 -8.01 4.47
C ARG A 23 0.31 -8.49 3.09
N GLU A 24 0.95 -9.54 2.61
CA GLU A 24 0.56 -10.24 1.39
C GLU A 24 -0.46 -11.33 1.78
N LEU A 25 -1.69 -11.22 1.29
CA LEU A 25 -2.78 -12.15 1.64
C LEU A 25 -2.82 -13.36 0.71
N THR A 26 -2.52 -13.16 -0.57
CA THR A 26 -2.39 -14.24 -1.55
C THR A 26 -1.46 -13.82 -2.68
N ASN A 27 -0.61 -14.75 -3.10
CA ASN A 27 0.23 -14.61 -4.28
C ASN A 27 -0.02 -15.80 -5.21
N HIS A 28 -1.06 -15.69 -6.03
CA HIS A 28 -1.23 -16.58 -7.17
C HIS A 28 -0.65 -15.89 -8.41
N SER A 29 -0.17 -16.66 -9.38
CA SER A 29 0.56 -16.16 -10.56
C SER A 29 -0.14 -15.06 -11.38
N LYS A 30 -1.43 -14.82 -11.16
CA LYS A 30 -2.23 -13.78 -11.84
C LYS A 30 -3.03 -12.87 -10.90
N SER A 31 -2.90 -13.03 -9.58
CA SER A 31 -3.69 -12.26 -8.61
C SER A 31 -2.87 -11.92 -7.38
N TYR A 32 -2.75 -10.63 -7.12
CA TYR A 32 -2.04 -10.07 -5.98
C TYR A 32 -3.05 -9.41 -5.04
N ARG A 33 -3.05 -9.85 -3.78
CA ARG A 33 -3.89 -9.27 -2.75
C ARG A 33 -3.03 -8.79 -1.59
N PHE A 34 -3.15 -7.52 -1.24
CA PHE A 34 -2.43 -6.89 -0.14
C PHE A 34 -3.41 -6.35 0.89
N LEU A 35 -3.03 -6.45 2.17
CA LEU A 35 -3.58 -5.65 3.25
C LEU A 35 -2.54 -4.61 3.64
N ILE A 36 -2.92 -3.34 3.57
CA ILE A 36 -2.11 -2.20 4.00
C ILE A 36 -2.78 -1.60 5.22
N VAL A 37 -2.14 -1.77 6.38
CA VAL A 37 -2.57 -1.14 7.63
C VAL A 37 -1.81 0.17 7.76
N ILE A 38 -2.50 1.27 8.03
CA ILE A 38 -1.90 2.60 8.15
C ILE A 38 -2.28 3.17 9.52
N ALA A 39 -1.30 3.70 10.25
CA ALA A 39 -1.56 4.35 11.52
C ALA A 39 -2.38 5.62 11.28
N GLN A 40 -3.44 5.85 12.08
CA GLN A 40 -4.31 7.02 11.93
C GLN A 40 -3.52 8.34 11.91
N ARG A 41 -2.55 8.49 12.82
CA ARG A 41 -1.68 9.68 12.88
C ARG A 41 -0.98 9.98 11.55
N ALA A 42 -0.59 8.95 10.79
CA ALA A 42 0.12 9.12 9.53
C ALA A 42 -0.80 9.63 8.42
N ILE A 43 -2.11 9.36 8.53
CA ILE A 43 -3.14 9.93 7.66
C ILE A 43 -3.41 11.38 8.06
N GLU A 44 -3.48 11.67 9.37
CA GLU A 44 -3.71 13.02 9.89
C GLU A 44 -2.54 13.99 9.61
N GLU A 45 -1.30 13.48 9.63
CA GLU A 45 -0.09 14.24 9.31
C GLU A 45 0.10 14.43 7.80
N SER A 46 -0.63 13.69 6.97
CA SER A 46 -0.60 13.84 5.51
C SER A 46 -1.26 15.14 5.08
N ILE A 47 -0.65 15.81 4.09
CA ILE A 47 -1.24 16.98 3.42
C ILE A 47 -2.44 16.57 2.56
N LYS A 48 -2.47 15.31 2.11
CA LYS A 48 -3.56 14.72 1.31
C LYS A 48 -4.62 14.13 2.23
N ASN A 49 -5.88 14.27 1.85
CA ASN A 49 -6.96 13.55 2.53
C ASN A 49 -6.84 12.04 2.32
N GLN A 50 -7.58 11.27 3.12
CA GLN A 50 -7.50 9.81 3.15
C GLN A 50 -7.76 9.17 1.77
N ASP A 51 -8.77 9.63 1.05
CA ASP A 51 -9.15 9.04 -0.25
C ASP A 51 -8.09 9.30 -1.32
N GLU A 52 -7.50 10.49 -1.34
CA GLU A 52 -6.37 10.84 -2.22
C GLU A 52 -5.13 10.01 -1.89
N LEU A 53 -4.86 9.79 -0.61
CA LEU A 53 -3.75 8.98 -0.14
C LEU A 53 -3.93 7.52 -0.59
N PHE A 54 -5.11 6.94 -0.40
CA PHE A 54 -5.39 5.55 -0.80
C PHE A 54 -5.33 5.39 -2.32
N SER A 55 -5.91 6.34 -3.07
CA SER A 55 -5.85 6.37 -4.53
C SER A 55 -4.41 6.48 -5.04
N LEU A 56 -3.57 7.28 -4.38
CA LEU A 56 -2.15 7.39 -4.72
C LEU A 56 -1.42 6.07 -4.50
N ILE A 57 -1.61 5.45 -3.33
CA ILE A 57 -0.98 4.16 -2.99
C ILE A 57 -1.41 3.08 -3.99
N GLU A 58 -2.71 2.98 -4.29
CA GLU A 58 -3.23 2.03 -5.27
C GLU A 58 -2.58 2.23 -6.64
N ASN A 59 -2.53 3.47 -7.14
CA ASN A 59 -1.93 3.79 -8.44
C ASN A 59 -0.44 3.45 -8.49
N LEU A 60 0.32 3.77 -7.43
CA LEU A 60 1.75 3.45 -7.36
C LEU A 60 1.99 1.93 -7.38
N ILE A 61 1.19 1.16 -6.63
CA ILE A 61 1.30 -0.30 -6.61
C ILE A 61 0.90 -0.88 -7.96
N LYS A 62 -0.18 -0.39 -8.57
CA LYS A 62 -0.67 -0.83 -9.88
C LYS A 62 0.36 -0.59 -10.98
N LEU A 63 1.01 0.58 -11.02
CA LEU A 63 2.08 0.87 -11.98
C LEU A 63 3.24 -0.13 -11.82
N ASN A 64 3.67 -0.39 -10.59
CA ASN A 64 4.72 -1.37 -10.30
C ASN A 64 4.31 -2.81 -10.67
N LEU A 65 3.03 -3.13 -10.60
CA LEU A 65 2.51 -4.45 -10.97
C LEU A 65 2.50 -4.63 -12.49
N GLN A 66 2.08 -3.61 -13.23
CA GLN A 66 2.00 -3.63 -14.69
C GLN A 66 3.39 -3.74 -15.35
N GLU A 67 4.45 -3.22 -14.72
CA GLU A 67 5.83 -3.48 -15.14
C GLU A 67 6.22 -4.97 -15.09
N ILE A 68 5.56 -5.75 -14.22
CA ILE A 68 5.87 -7.17 -14.00
C ILE A 68 4.92 -8.06 -14.82
N ASN A 69 3.61 -7.75 -14.81
CA ASN A 69 2.57 -8.53 -15.47
C ASN A 69 1.36 -7.65 -15.79
N LEU A 70 1.10 -7.42 -17.09
CA LEU A 70 0.01 -6.58 -17.58
C LEU A 70 -1.40 -7.13 -17.26
N ASP A 71 -1.54 -8.44 -17.12
CA ASP A 71 -2.82 -9.13 -16.91
C ASP A 71 -3.10 -9.43 -15.43
N ALA A 72 -2.25 -8.94 -14.53
CA ALA A 72 -2.38 -9.25 -13.12
C ALA A 72 -3.55 -8.49 -12.47
N LYS A 73 -4.40 -9.22 -11.76
CA LYS A 73 -5.46 -8.63 -10.92
C LYS A 73 -4.82 -8.12 -9.62
N LEU A 74 -5.09 -6.86 -9.28
CA LEU A 74 -4.68 -6.22 -8.02
C LEU A 74 -5.91 -6.02 -7.13
N GLU A 75 -5.77 -6.37 -5.86
CA GLU A 75 -6.70 -6.01 -4.81
C GLU A 75 -5.93 -5.51 -3.60
N ILE A 76 -6.29 -4.33 -3.11
CA ILE A 76 -5.68 -3.73 -1.93
C ILE A 76 -6.79 -3.44 -0.93
N LEU A 77 -6.65 -3.97 0.27
CA LEU A 77 -7.49 -3.65 1.41
C LEU A 77 -6.73 -2.65 2.28
N PHE A 78 -7.39 -1.55 2.64
CA PHE A 78 -6.86 -0.55 3.54
C PHE A 78 -7.53 -0.69 4.91
N GLU A 79 -6.71 -0.69 5.97
CA GLU A 79 -7.17 -0.63 7.35
C GLU A 79 -6.49 0.55 8.04
N VAL A 80 -7.28 1.40 8.71
CA VAL A 80 -6.75 2.51 9.50
C VAL A 80 -6.79 2.11 10.97
N TYR A 81 -5.62 2.08 11.60
CA TYR A 81 -5.49 1.64 12.99
C TYR A 81 -5.28 2.84 13.92
N SER A 82 -6.15 2.97 14.92
CA SER A 82 -6.21 4.10 15.85
C SER A 82 -5.68 3.80 17.26
N GLY A 83 -5.20 2.57 17.52
CA GLY A 83 -4.84 2.12 18.87
C GLY A 83 -3.34 2.16 19.17
N PHE A 84 -2.88 3.08 20.02
CA PHE A 84 -1.63 2.95 20.79
C PHE A 84 -1.83 3.45 22.21
#